data_AF-A0A356X3D6-F1
#
_entry.id   AF-A0A356X3D6-F1
#
_cell.length_a   1.000
_cell.length_b   1.000
_cell.length_c   1.000
_cell.angle_alpha   90.00
_cell.angle_beta   90.00
_cell.angle_gamma   90.00
#
_symmetry.space_group_name_H-M   'P 1'
#
loop_
_entity.id
_entity.type
_entity.pdbx_description
1 polymer ?
#
loop_
_entity_poly.entity_id
_entity_poly.type
_entity_poly.pdbx_seq_one_letter_code
_entity_poly.pdbx_strand_id
1 'polypeptide(L)'
;MMAKKDPLNYEDVQKKVKDFDELINSIENIESKKKQLWKEIYENAFIDRMNAYMLFTDCFTGLSGSTADHVQVGGQLAKYIERMNKANDQLIKLAEMISKEEERANSVSSDDLFKEIGG
;
A
#
# COMPACT_ATOMS: atom_id res chain seq x y z
N MET A 1 4.95 31.03 -5.03
CA MET A 1 3.86 30.04 -5.20
C MET A 1 4.54 28.69 -5.40
N MET A 2 4.58 27.83 -4.38
CA MET A 2 5.18 26.50 -4.53
C MET A 2 4.32 25.72 -5.52
N ALA A 3 4.94 25.10 -6.54
CA ALA A 3 4.25 24.20 -7.45
C ALA A 3 3.55 23.14 -6.59
N LYS A 4 2.21 23.13 -6.61
CA LYS A 4 1.44 22.05 -6.00
C LYS A 4 1.86 20.81 -6.74
N LYS A 5 2.61 19.92 -6.09
CA LYS A 5 2.85 18.58 -6.61
C LYS A 5 1.48 17.99 -6.86
N ASP A 6 1.20 17.61 -8.10
CA ASP A 6 -0.10 17.06 -8.47
C ASP A 6 -0.46 15.91 -7.52
N PRO A 7 -1.76 15.76 -7.17
CA PRO A 7 -2.25 14.56 -6.51
C PRO A 7 -1.66 13.31 -7.15
N LEU A 8 -1.32 12.33 -6.32
CA LEU A 8 -0.99 10.99 -6.78
C LEU A 8 -2.08 10.55 -7.77
N ASN A 9 -1.70 10.32 -9.02
CA ASN A 9 -2.65 10.05 -10.10
C ASN A 9 -2.63 8.55 -10.48
N TYR A 10 -3.50 8.16 -11.42
CA TYR A 10 -3.57 6.77 -11.87
C TYR A 10 -2.25 6.27 -12.47
N GLU A 11 -1.51 7.11 -13.20
CA GLU A 11 -0.22 6.75 -13.78
C GLU A 11 0.84 6.51 -12.69
N ASP A 12 0.85 7.32 -11.64
CA ASP A 12 1.70 7.13 -10.47
C ASP A 12 1.39 5.83 -9.74
N VAL A 13 0.09 5.49 -9.60
CA VAL A 13 -0.34 4.22 -9.01
C VAL A 13 0.11 3.05 -9.87
N GLN A 14 -0.11 3.11 -11.19
CA GLN A 14 0.31 2.06 -12.11
C GLN A 14 1.83 1.85 -12.09
N LYS A 15 2.61 2.93 -12.03
CA LYS A 15 4.07 2.83 -11.86
C LYS A 15 4.44 2.12 -10.57
N LYS A 16 3.81 2.47 -9.45
CA LYS A 16 4.05 1.82 -8.15
C LYS A 16 3.67 0.34 -8.14
N VAL A 17 2.54 0.00 -8.77
CA VAL A 17 2.08 -1.39 -8.91
C VAL A 17 3.08 -2.18 -9.75
N LYS A 18 3.60 -1.59 -10.84
CA LYS A 18 4.64 -2.22 -11.66
C LYS A 18 5.95 -2.40 -10.90
N ASP A 19 6.44 -1.37 -10.21
CA ASP A 19 7.65 -1.45 -9.39
C ASP A 19 7.51 -2.55 -8.30
N PHE A 20 6.31 -2.69 -7.73
CA PHE A 20 6.00 -3.75 -6.78
C PHE A 20 5.89 -5.13 -7.41
N ASP A 21 5.34 -5.24 -8.63
CA ASP A 21 5.32 -6.49 -9.40
C ASP A 21 6.74 -7.00 -9.65
N GLU A 22 7.65 -6.12 -10.09
CA GLU A 22 9.06 -6.41 -10.30
C GLU A 22 9.73 -6.90 -8.99
N LEU A 23 9.50 -6.20 -7.87
CA LEU A 23 10.00 -6.59 -6.55
C LEU A 23 9.48 -7.97 -6.11
N ILE A 24 8.18 -8.22 -6.20
CA ILE A 24 7.59 -9.49 -5.76
C ILE A 24 8.05 -10.65 -6.64
N ASN A 25 8.27 -10.40 -7.93
CA ASN A 25 8.78 -11.41 -8.83
C ASN A 25 10.25 -11.75 -8.53
N SER A 26 11.06 -10.83 -8.01
CA SER A 26 12.45 -11.10 -7.61
C SER A 26 12.59 -11.95 -6.34
N ILE A 27 11.54 -12.11 -5.52
CA ILE A 27 11.61 -12.95 -4.33
C ILE A 27 11.52 -14.43 -4.72
N GLU A 28 12.62 -15.17 -4.59
CA GLU A 28 12.67 -16.60 -4.89
C GLU A 28 11.92 -17.43 -3.82
N ASN A 29 11.52 -18.65 -4.17
CA ASN A 29 10.93 -19.62 -3.23
C ASN A 29 9.57 -19.23 -2.60
N ILE A 30 8.85 -18.27 -3.17
CA ILE A 30 7.45 -17.96 -2.82
C ILE A 30 6.48 -18.50 -3.86
N GLU A 31 5.40 -19.13 -3.39
CA GLU A 31 4.31 -19.65 -4.23
C GLU A 31 3.70 -18.55 -5.12
N SER A 32 3.49 -18.84 -6.41
CA SER A 32 2.93 -17.90 -7.39
C SER A 32 1.58 -17.32 -6.96
N LYS A 33 0.74 -18.14 -6.31
CA LYS A 33 -0.58 -17.71 -5.81
C LYS A 33 -0.47 -16.68 -4.68
N LYS A 34 0.49 -16.82 -3.77
CA LYS A 34 0.77 -15.82 -2.71
C LYS A 34 1.24 -14.50 -3.34
N LYS A 35 2.17 -14.57 -4.30
CA LYS A 35 2.65 -13.40 -5.04
C LYS A 35 1.50 -12.65 -5.72
N GLN A 36 0.58 -13.36 -6.36
CA GLN A 36 -0.59 -12.76 -6.99
C GLN A 36 -1.47 -12.04 -5.96
N LEU A 37 -1.80 -12.69 -4.84
CA LEU A 37 -2.60 -12.07 -3.79
C LEU A 37 -1.95 -10.80 -3.22
N TRP A 38 -0.64 -10.80 -3.04
CA TRP A 38 0.09 -9.62 -2.59
C TRP A 38 0.02 -8.45 -3.58
N LYS A 39 0.11 -8.74 -4.88
CA LYS A 39 -0.06 -7.72 -5.94
C LYS A 39 -1.46 -7.13 -5.90
N GLU A 40 -2.49 -7.97 -5.78
CA GLU A 40 -3.89 -7.52 -5.68
C GLU A 40 -4.13 -6.66 -4.44
N ILE A 41 -3.55 -7.01 -3.29
CA ILE A 41 -3.65 -6.22 -2.05
C ILE A 41 -2.96 -4.86 -2.22
N TYR A 42 -1.76 -4.85 -2.80
CA TYR A 42 -1.00 -3.62 -3.04
C TYR A 42 -1.76 -2.66 -3.96
N GLU A 43 -2.23 -3.16 -5.09
CA GLU A 43 -2.99 -2.37 -6.06
C GLU A 43 -4.27 -1.80 -5.44
N ASN A 44 -5.08 -2.62 -4.75
CA ASN A 44 -6.29 -2.16 -4.08
C ASN A 44 -5.99 -1.05 -3.06
N ALA A 45 -4.98 -1.23 -2.21
CA ALA A 45 -4.65 -0.24 -1.19
C ALA A 45 -4.25 1.11 -1.80
N PHE A 46 -3.48 1.11 -2.90
CA PHE A 46 -3.11 2.35 -3.58
C PHE A 46 -4.28 3.02 -4.29
N ILE A 47 -5.13 2.25 -4.98
CA ILE A 47 -6.33 2.78 -5.64
C ILE A 47 -7.29 3.39 -4.62
N ASP A 48 -7.57 2.69 -3.52
CA ASP A 48 -8.45 3.18 -2.46
C ASP A 48 -7.92 4.46 -1.81
N ARG A 49 -6.61 4.49 -1.52
CA ARG A 49 -5.96 5.67 -0.95
C ARG A 49 -6.06 6.87 -1.90
N MET A 50 -5.81 6.66 -3.20
CA MET A 50 -5.93 7.70 -4.21
C MET A 50 -7.38 8.22 -4.32
N ASN A 51 -8.35 7.31 -4.41
CA ASN A 51 -9.77 7.67 -4.50
C ASN A 51 -10.23 8.48 -3.28
N ALA A 52 -9.86 8.05 -2.07
CA ALA A 52 -10.16 8.81 -0.86
C ALA A 52 -9.48 10.19 -0.83
N TYR A 53 -8.24 10.28 -1.33
CA TYR A 53 -7.53 11.56 -1.43
C TYR A 53 -8.16 12.52 -2.44
N MET A 54 -8.60 12.02 -3.60
CA MET A 54 -9.31 12.83 -4.60
C MET A 54 -10.60 13.40 -4.03
N LEU A 55 -11.43 12.55 -3.41
CA LEU A 55 -12.69 12.97 -2.78
C LEU A 55 -12.47 13.94 -1.61
N PHE A 56 -11.41 13.71 -0.81
CA PHE A 56 -11.02 14.63 0.25
C PHE A 56 -10.65 16.00 -0.32
N THR A 57 -9.81 16.03 -1.35
CA THR A 57 -9.32 17.27 -1.96
C THR A 57 -10.46 18.05 -2.60
N ASP A 58 -11.32 17.38 -3.37
CA ASP A 58 -12.50 17.99 -3.97
C ASP A 58 -13.39 18.64 -2.91
N CYS A 59 -13.78 17.86 -1.88
CA CYS A 59 -14.60 18.36 -0.78
C CYS A 59 -13.93 19.51 0.00
N PHE A 60 -12.64 19.39 0.30
CA PHE A 60 -11.88 20.37 1.08
C PHE A 60 -11.69 21.70 0.32
N THR A 61 -11.43 21.64 -0.99
CA THR A 61 -11.24 22.85 -1.80
C THR A 61 -12.51 23.67 -1.99
N GLY A 62 -13.69 23.06 -1.83
CA GLY A 62 -14.98 23.75 -1.86
C GLY A 62 -15.37 24.47 -0.56
N LEU A 63 -14.57 24.38 0.51
CA LEU A 63 -14.93 24.96 1.81
C LEU A 63 -14.51 26.42 1.93
N SER A 64 -15.39 27.19 2.57
CA SER A 64 -15.15 28.58 2.98
C SER A 64 -14.40 28.68 4.32
N GLY A 65 -14.35 27.58 5.08
CA GLY A 65 -13.76 27.51 6.42
C GLY A 65 -14.74 27.92 7.53
N SER A 66 -16.04 27.92 7.25
CA SER A 66 -17.07 28.32 8.21
C SER A 66 -17.37 27.20 9.21
N THR A 67 -17.90 27.54 10.39
CA THR A 67 -18.42 26.52 11.34
C THR A 67 -19.52 25.67 10.70
N ALA A 68 -20.34 26.24 9.81
CA ALA A 68 -21.35 25.49 9.08
C ALA A 68 -20.74 24.43 8.16
N ASP A 69 -19.61 24.72 7.51
CA ASP A 69 -18.85 23.77 6.69
C ASP A 69 -18.38 22.57 7.53
N HIS A 70 -17.84 22.84 8.72
CA HIS A 70 -17.40 21.79 9.65
C HIS A 70 -18.55 20.88 10.09
N VAL A 71 -19.74 21.44 10.34
CA VAL A 71 -20.93 20.66 10.70
C VAL A 71 -21.44 19.83 9.52
N GLN A 72 -21.44 20.40 8.31
CA GLN A 72 -22.02 19.76 7.13
C GLN A 72 -21.12 18.64 6.55
N VAL A 73 -19.80 18.87 6.45
CA VAL A 73 -18.89 17.94 5.76
C VAL A 73 -17.75 17.41 6.62
N GLY A 74 -17.55 17.92 7.85
CA GLY A 74 -16.44 17.51 8.71
C GLY A 74 -16.40 15.99 8.96
N GLY A 75 -17.56 15.38 9.19
CA GLY A 75 -17.67 13.93 9.32
C GLY A 75 -17.33 13.16 8.05
N GLN A 76 -17.56 13.74 6.87
CA GLN A 76 -17.22 13.11 5.60
C GLN A 76 -15.71 13.20 5.30
N LEU A 77 -15.08 14.34 5.58
CA LEU A 77 -13.63 14.51 5.49
C LEU A 77 -12.90 13.54 6.43
N ALA A 78 -13.38 13.39 7.67
CA ALA A 78 -12.84 12.43 8.63
C ALA A 78 -12.89 11.00 8.07
N LYS A 79 -14.01 10.59 7.45
CA LYS A 79 -14.14 9.27 6.81
C LYS A 79 -13.11 9.07 5.69
N TYR A 80 -12.85 10.08 4.85
CA TYR A 80 -11.83 9.94 3.79
C TYR A 80 -10.43 9.76 4.39
N ILE A 81 -10.10 10.49 5.46
CA ILE A 81 -8.83 10.32 6.19
C ILE A 81 -8.73 8.91 6.79
N GLU A 82 -9.79 8.41 7.41
CA GLU A 82 -9.84 7.05 7.95
C GLU A 82 -9.66 5.99 6.86
N ARG A 83 -10.22 6.18 5.66
CA ARG A 83 -10.01 5.26 4.53
C ARG A 83 -8.56 5.27 4.05
N MET A 84 -7.94 6.44 3.93
CA MET A 84 -6.52 6.55 3.63
C MET A 84 -5.64 5.88 4.69
N ASN A 85 -6.00 6.00 5.97
CA ASN A 85 -5.31 5.34 7.07
C ASN A 85 -5.44 3.81 6.99
N LYS A 86 -6.64 3.28 6.71
CA LYS A 86 -6.85 1.85 6.51
C LYS A 86 -6.02 1.26 5.36
N ALA A 87 -5.87 2.01 4.26
CA ALA A 87 -4.99 1.62 3.17
C ALA A 87 -3.52 1.54 3.63
N ASN A 88 -3.07 2.45 4.50
CA ASN A 88 -1.72 2.36 5.08
C ASN A 88 -1.56 1.12 5.95
N ASP A 89 -2.55 0.80 6.76
CA ASP A 89 -2.53 -0.41 7.59
C ASP A 89 -2.44 -1.68 6.74
N GLN A 90 -3.12 -1.71 5.58
CA GLN A 90 -3.01 -2.83 4.63
C GLN A 90 -1.60 -2.94 4.05
N LEU A 91 -0.98 -1.82 3.67
CA LEU A 91 0.39 -1.80 3.14
C LEU A 91 1.43 -2.22 4.19
N ILE A 92 1.26 -1.79 5.45
CA ILE A 92 2.13 -2.20 6.56
C ILE A 92 2.02 -3.72 6.78
N LYS A 93 0.79 -4.25 6.87
CA LYS A 93 0.56 -5.69 7.02
C LYS A 93 1.14 -6.49 5.85
N LEU A 94 1.05 -5.96 4.63
CA LEU A 94 1.65 -6.57 3.45
C LEU A 94 3.17 -6.64 3.58
N ALA A 95 3.82 -5.54 3.98
CA ALA A 95 5.26 -5.52 4.21
C ALA A 95 5.69 -6.53 5.30
N GLU A 96 4.94 -6.62 6.41
CA GLU A 96 5.19 -7.60 7.45
C GLU A 96 5.06 -9.05 6.96
N MET A 97 4.05 -9.34 6.12
CA MET A 97 3.88 -10.68 5.55
C MET A 97 5.03 -11.07 4.62
N ILE A 98 5.49 -10.12 3.79
CA ILE A 98 6.63 -10.34 2.89
C ILE A 98 7.90 -10.61 3.71
N SER A 99 8.22 -9.75 4.68
CA SER A 99 9.39 -9.90 5.56
C SER A 99 9.42 -11.26 6.27
N LYS A 100 8.27 -11.73 6.77
CA LYS A 100 8.16 -13.04 7.45
C LYS A 100 8.41 -14.22 6.51
N GLU A 101 7.99 -14.13 5.26
CA GLU A 101 8.22 -15.19 4.29
C GLU A 101 9.67 -15.18 3.77
N GLU A 102 10.28 -14.00 3.63
CA GLU A 102 11.73 -13.87 3.35
C GLU A 102 12.59 -14.46 4.48
N GLU A 103 12.27 -14.17 5.73
CA GLU A 103 12.93 -14.78 6.89
C GLU A 103 12.80 -16.32 6.88
N ARG A 104 11.61 -16.84 6.57
CA ARG A 104 11.37 -18.29 6.48
C ARG A 104 12.17 -18.94 5.34
N ALA A 105 12.21 -18.31 4.18
CA ALA A 105 12.99 -18.81 3.04
C ALA A 105 14.49 -18.89 3.39
N ASN A 106 15.01 -17.90 4.11
CA ASN A 106 16.41 -17.88 4.56
C ASN A 106 16.70 -18.90 5.68
N SER A 107 15.75 -19.18 6.59
CA SER A 107 15.97 -20.14 7.67
C SER A 107 16.06 -21.60 7.19
N VAL A 108 15.29 -21.97 6.15
CA VAL A 108 15.33 -23.32 5.58
C VAL A 108 16.69 -23.64 4.95
N SER A 109 17.35 -22.63 4.34
CA SER A 109 18.69 -22.75 3.75
C SER A 109 19.77 -23.16 4.77
N SER A 110 19.67 -22.69 6.02
CA SER A 110 20.70 -22.95 7.05
C SER A 110 20.69 -24.39 7.57
N ASP A 111 19.51 -25.00 7.71
CA ASP A 111 19.37 -26.38 8.19
C ASP A 111 19.78 -27.41 7.13
N ASP A 112 19.59 -27.08 5.84
CA ASP A 112 20.02 -27.93 4.73
C ASP A 112 21.55 -27.84 4.49
N LEU A 113 22.15 -26.66 4.70
CA LEU A 113 23.62 -26.48 4.70
C LEU A 113 24.31 -27.33 5.79
N PHE A 114 23.70 -27.48 6.97
CA PHE A 114 24.26 -28.28 8.05
C PHE A 114 24.27 -29.78 7.74
N LYS A 115 23.33 -30.26 6.92
CA LYS A 115 23.28 -31.65 6.45
C LYS A 115 24.35 -31.95 5.40
N GLU A 116 24.74 -30.97 4.59
CA GLU A 116 25.80 -31.15 3.57
C GLU A 116 27.22 -31.15 4.16
N ILE A 117 27.46 -30.49 5.30
CA ILE A 117 28.79 -30.43 5.94
C ILE A 117 29.02 -31.64 6.89
N GLY A 118 27.95 -32.28 7.36
CA GLY A 118 27.99 -33.40 8.30
C GLY A 118 27.89 -34.81 7.71
N GLY A 119 27.95 -34.93 6.37
CA GLY A 119 27.93 -36.20 5.63
C GLY A 119 29.34 -36.72 5.30
#